data_AF-A0A7L3SAZ7-F1
#
_entry.id   AF-A0A7L3SAZ7-F1
#
_cell.length_a   1.000
_cell.length_b   1.000
_cell.length_c   1.000
_cell.angle_alpha   90.00
_cell.angle_beta   90.00
_cell.angle_gamma   90.00
#
_symmetry.space_group_name_H-M   'P 1'
#
loop_
_entity.id
_entity.type
_entity.pdbx_description
1 polymer ?
#
loop_
_entity_poly.entity_id
_entity_poly.type
_entity_poly.pdbx_seq_one_letter_code
_entity_poly.pdbx_strand_id
1 'polypeptide(L)'
;IVDLKDCFFTIPLHPEDGEKFAFTVPSTNKGEPARRYHWVVLPQGMKNSPTLCQMFVAWVLQPFRQANPTLIVYHYMDDILVAGPKMETEEKLRELTT
;
A
#
# COMPACT_ATOMS: atom_id res chain seq x y z
N ILE A 1 -0.92 16.89 -0.67
CA ILE A 1 -1.45 15.59 -0.19
C ILE A 1 -1.25 14.62 -1.33
N VAL A 2 -0.59 13.50 -1.08
CA VAL A 2 -0.40 12.39 -2.02
C VAL A 2 -1.33 11.27 -1.58
N ASP A 3 -2.15 10.79 -2.51
CA ASP A 3 -3.09 9.69 -2.29
C ASP A 3 -2.39 8.37 -2.62
N LEU A 4 -2.43 7.42 -1.69
CA LEU A 4 -1.85 6.07 -1.79
C LEU A 4 -2.88 5.02 -2.21
N LYS A 5 -3.98 5.42 -2.85
CA LYS A 5 -4.91 4.48 -3.50
C LYS A 5 -4.11 3.36 -4.15
N ASP A 6 -4.38 2.15 -3.66
CA ASP A 6 -3.79 0.89 -4.12
C ASP A 6 -2.40 0.50 -3.58
N CYS A 7 -1.92 1.09 -2.47
CA CYS A 7 -0.67 0.63 -1.79
C CYS A 7 -0.70 -0.88 -1.48
N PHE A 8 -1.88 -1.41 -1.16
CA PHE A 8 -2.06 -2.82 -0.82
C PHE A 8 -1.70 -3.74 -1.99
N PHE A 9 -1.97 -3.31 -3.23
CA PHE A 9 -1.69 -4.11 -4.43
C PHE A 9 -0.24 -4.03 -4.89
N THR A 10 0.57 -3.15 -4.31
CA THR A 10 2.01 -3.05 -4.63
C THR A 10 2.89 -3.82 -3.65
N ILE A 11 2.34 -4.27 -2.52
CA ILE A 11 3.07 -5.02 -1.49
C ILE A 11 2.93 -6.52 -1.77
N PRO A 12 4.01 -7.23 -2.17
CA PRO A 12 3.96 -8.66 -2.42
C PRO A 12 3.74 -9.43 -1.11
N LEU A 13 2.91 -10.48 -1.17
CA LEU A 13 2.84 -11.48 -0.09
C LEU A 13 4.04 -12.42 -0.17
N HIS A 14 4.41 -12.99 0.97
CA HIS A 14 5.40 -14.05 0.99
C HIS A 14 4.87 -15.27 0.20
N PRO A 15 5.67 -15.90 -0.67
CA PRO A 15 5.21 -17.00 -1.53
C PRO A 15 4.57 -18.18 -0.77
N GLU A 16 5.04 -18.44 0.46
CA GLU A 16 4.51 -19.52 1.32
C GLU A 16 3.17 -19.19 1.99
N ASP A 17 2.75 -17.93 1.97
CA ASP A 17 1.50 -17.50 2.62
C ASP A 17 0.29 -17.59 1.68
N GLY A 18 0.49 -17.79 0.38
CA GLY A 18 -0.60 -17.79 -0.61
C GLY A 18 -1.77 -18.70 -0.23
N GLU A 19 -1.49 -19.93 0.22
CA GLU A 19 -2.52 -20.89 0.63
C GLU A 19 -3.36 -20.41 1.82
N LYS A 20 -2.76 -19.67 2.76
CA LYS A 20 -3.46 -19.08 3.93
C LYS A 20 -4.43 -17.98 3.52
N PHE A 21 -4.17 -17.35 2.38
CA PHE A 21 -4.98 -16.29 1.79
C PHE A 21 -5.79 -16.79 0.58
N ALA A 22 -6.03 -18.10 0.48
CA ALA A 22 -6.87 -18.66 -0.57
C ALA A 22 -8.37 -18.39 -0.31
N PHE A 23 -9.12 -18.16 -1.38
CA PHE A 23 -10.58 -17.99 -1.35
C PHE A 23 -11.24 -18.73 -2.51
N THR A 24 -12.53 -19.01 -2.33
CA THR A 24 -13.34 -19.77 -3.30
C THR A 24 -14.43 -18.87 -3.88
N VAL A 25 -14.52 -18.81 -5.20
CA VAL A 25 -15.58 -18.12 -5.93
C VAL A 25 -16.66 -19.14 -6.29
N PRO A 26 -17.89 -19.02 -5.76
CA PRO A 26 -18.98 -19.93 -6.09
C PRO A 26 -19.46 -19.72 -7.52
N SER A 27 -19.94 -20.79 -8.15
CA SER A 27 -20.60 -20.71 -9.46
C SER A 27 -22.10 -20.49 -9.31
N THR A 28 -22.71 -19.85 -10.30
CA THR A 28 -24.16 -19.67 -10.37
C THR A 28 -24.85 -21.04 -10.33
N ASN A 29 -25.75 -21.24 -9.34
CA ASN A 29 -26.51 -22.47 -9.15
C ASN A 29 -25.68 -23.76 -9.09
N LYS A 30 -24.40 -23.69 -8.70
CA LYS A 30 -23.47 -24.85 -8.69
C LYS A 30 -23.32 -25.51 -10.08
N GLY A 31 -23.50 -24.76 -11.16
CA GLY A 31 -23.43 -25.28 -12.54
C GLY A 31 -22.04 -25.73 -12.97
N GLU A 32 -20.99 -25.29 -12.28
CA GLU A 32 -19.60 -25.74 -12.45
C GLU A 32 -18.90 -25.85 -11.08
N PRO A 33 -17.80 -26.62 -10.97
CA PRO A 33 -16.98 -26.63 -9.75
C PRO A 33 -16.53 -25.23 -9.36
N ALA A 34 -16.56 -24.92 -8.06
CA ALA A 34 -16.14 -23.62 -7.57
C ALA A 34 -14.65 -23.38 -7.84
N ARG A 35 -14.30 -22.17 -8.27
CA ARG A 35 -12.90 -21.81 -8.59
C ARG A 35 -12.19 -21.34 -7.33
N ARG A 36 -10.93 -21.75 -7.17
CA ARG A 36 -10.09 -21.38 -6.03
C ARG A 36 -8.97 -20.46 -6.51
N TYR A 37 -8.78 -19.35 -5.80
CA TYR A 37 -7.76 -18.35 -6.04
C TYR A 37 -7.02 -18.07 -4.74
N HIS A 38 -5.85 -17.45 -4.83
CA HIS A 38 -5.17 -16.88 -3.68
C HIS A 38 -4.63 -15.50 -4.00
N TRP A 39 -4.43 -14.71 -2.96
CA TRP A 39 -3.76 -13.44 -3.09
C TRP A 39 -2.26 -13.62 -3.33
N VAL A 40 -1.70 -12.78 -4.20
CA VAL A 40 -0.25 -12.66 -4.46
C VAL A 40 0.33 -11.37 -3.85
N VAL A 41 -0.55 -10.46 -3.46
CA VAL A 41 -0.28 -9.16 -2.86
C VAL A 41 -1.16 -8.99 -1.64
N LEU A 42 -0.85 -8.00 -0.80
CA LEU A 42 -1.52 -7.81 0.48
C LEU A 42 -3.05 -7.62 0.29
N PRO A 43 -3.92 -8.46 0.89
CA PRO A 43 -5.36 -8.34 0.69
C PRO A 43 -5.92 -7.16 1.48
N GLN A 44 -6.84 -6.42 0.88
CA GLN A 44 -7.65 -5.44 1.60
C GLN A 44 -8.63 -6.14 2.56
N GLY A 45 -8.97 -5.48 3.67
CA GLY A 45 -9.92 -6.01 4.65
C GLY A 45 -9.35 -7.02 5.65
N MET A 46 -8.07 -7.40 5.55
CA MET A 46 -7.41 -8.21 6.58
C MET A 46 -6.94 -7.32 7.74
N LYS A 47 -7.15 -7.78 8.97
CA LYS A 47 -6.87 -7.02 10.21
C LYS A 47 -5.46 -6.41 10.27
N ASN A 48 -4.46 -7.15 9.79
CA ASN A 48 -3.06 -6.73 9.87
C ASN A 48 -2.56 -6.01 8.62
N SER A 49 -3.33 -5.98 7.54
CA SER A 49 -2.93 -5.31 6.29
C SER A 49 -2.63 -3.82 6.48
N PRO A 50 -3.43 -3.03 7.24
CA PRO A 50 -3.13 -1.62 7.45
C PRO A 50 -1.76 -1.40 8.11
N THR A 51 -1.43 -2.21 9.12
CA THR A 51 -0.13 -2.13 9.81
C THR A 51 1.03 -2.45 8.85
N LEU A 52 0.88 -3.48 8.02
CA LEU A 52 1.89 -3.86 7.04
C LEU A 52 2.08 -2.79 5.96
N CYS A 53 1.01 -2.21 5.40
CA CYS A 53 1.15 -1.08 4.47
C CYS A 53 1.78 0.14 5.18
N GLN A 54 1.39 0.46 6.41
CA GLN A 54 2.00 1.55 7.18
C GLN A 54 3.52 1.38 7.34
N MET A 55 3.96 0.17 7.71
CA MET A 55 5.39 -0.14 7.86
C MET A 55 6.12 -0.06 6.53
N PHE A 56 5.54 -0.60 5.46
CA PHE A 56 6.13 -0.56 4.12
C PHE A 56 6.29 0.88 3.62
N VAL A 57 5.23 1.68 3.70
CA VAL A 57 5.27 3.10 3.30
C VAL A 57 6.26 3.89 4.16
N ALA A 58 6.32 3.63 5.46
CA ALA A 58 7.31 4.28 6.33
C ALA A 58 8.75 3.97 5.90
N TRP A 59 9.02 2.72 5.50
CA TRP A 59 10.32 2.30 4.97
C TRP A 59 10.63 2.96 3.62
N VAL A 60 9.68 2.96 2.67
CA VAL A 60 9.84 3.60 1.36
C VAL A 60 10.07 5.12 1.48
N LEU A 61 9.41 5.78 2.44
CA LEU A 61 9.56 7.22 2.68
C LEU A 61 10.83 7.58 3.46
N GLN A 62 11.57 6.60 4.01
CA GLN A 62 12.73 6.88 4.84
C GLN A 62 13.82 7.69 4.12
N PRO A 63 14.24 7.36 2.88
CA PRO A 63 15.23 8.15 2.15
C PRO A 63 14.74 9.56 1.85
N PHE A 64 13.45 9.72 1.49
CA PHE A 64 12.86 11.03 1.24
C PHE A 64 12.88 11.93 2.47
N ARG A 65 12.57 11.39 3.65
CA ARG A 65 12.64 12.11 4.93
C ARG A 65 14.08 12.53 5.26
N GLN A 66 15.05 11.66 5.00
CA GLN A 66 16.47 11.95 5.25
C GLN A 66 17.01 13.03 4.31
N ALA A 67 16.57 13.04 3.05
CA ALA A 67 16.97 14.05 2.07
C ALA A 67 16.33 15.43 2.33
N ASN A 68 15.18 15.48 3.03
CA ASN A 68 14.39 16.70 3.23
C ASN A 68 14.04 16.93 4.72
N PRO A 69 15.03 17.23 5.59
CA PRO A 69 14.82 17.33 7.04
C PRO A 69 13.96 18.54 7.46
N THR A 70 13.77 19.52 6.58
CA THR A 70 12.95 20.72 6.75
C THR A 70 11.47 20.47 6.48
N LEU A 71 11.12 19.39 5.77
CA LEU A 71 9.75 19.05 5.41
C LEU A 71 9.09 18.18 6.47
N ILE A 72 7.84 18.51 6.79
CA ILE A 72 6.98 17.66 7.62
C ILE A 72 6.30 16.64 6.71
N VAL A 73 6.64 15.37 6.88
CA VAL A 73 6.00 14.24 6.17
C VAL A 73 5.17 13.44 7.16
N TYR A 74 3.85 13.42 6.97
CA TYR A 74 2.92 12.67 7.79
C TYR A 74 2.17 11.65 6.94
N HIS A 75 2.13 10.40 7.40
CA HIS A 75 1.46 9.31 6.71
C HIS A 75 0.28 8.83 7.55
N TYR A 76 -0.93 8.96 7.01
CA TYR A 76 -2.17 8.59 7.67
C TYR A 76 -3.05 7.79 6.73
N MET A 77 -3.23 6.51 7.04
CA MET A 77 -4.05 5.59 6.24
C MET A 77 -3.60 5.60 4.78
N ASP A 78 -4.43 6.12 3.88
CA ASP A 78 -4.15 6.16 2.44
C ASP A 78 -3.65 7.54 1.98
N ASP A 79 -3.29 8.44 2.91
CA ASP A 79 -2.82 9.79 2.60
C ASP A 79 -1.42 10.06 3.14
N ILE A 80 -0.57 10.66 2.30
CA ILE A 80 0.68 11.30 2.73
C ILE A 80 0.51 12.81 2.63
N LEU A 81 0.63 13.49 3.77
CA LEU A 81 0.78 14.92 3.84
C LEU A 81 2.27 15.28 3.82
N VAL A 82 2.67 16.13 2.88
CA VAL A 82 3.98 16.79 2.86
C VAL A 82 3.74 18.28 3.04
N ALA A 83 4.35 18.89 4.04
CA ALA A 83 4.20 20.30 4.37
C ALA A 83 5.56 20.97 4.58
N GLY A 84 5.72 22.18 4.04
CA GLY A 84 6.95 22.97 4.12
C GLY A 84 6.83 24.26 3.30
N PRO A 85 7.95 24.95 3.02
CA PRO A 85 7.96 26.11 2.13
C PRO A 85 7.36 25.77 0.77
N LYS A 86 6.52 26.66 0.21
CA LYS A 86 5.71 26.37 -0.98
C LYS A 86 6.54 25.93 -2.19
N MET A 87 7.65 26.64 -2.49
CA MET A 87 8.52 26.30 -3.63
C MET A 87 9.21 24.94 -3.46
N GLU A 88 9.73 24.64 -2.27
CA GLU A 88 10.41 23.39 -1.95
C GLU A 88 9.44 22.19 -1.99
N THR A 89 8.20 22.40 -1.53
CA THR A 89 7.18 21.34 -1.46
C THR A 89 6.71 20.91 -2.85
N GLU A 90 6.48 21.84 -3.79
CA GLU A 90 5.99 21.51 -5.14
C GLU A 90 7.03 20.75 -5.99
N GLU A 91 8.31 21.09 -5.87
CA GLU A 91 9.39 20.35 -6.55
C GLU A 91 9.55 18.94 -5.97
N LYS A 92 9.59 18.83 -4.64
CA LYS A 92 9.82 17.54 -3.95
C LYS A 92 8.65 16.58 -4.01
N LEU A 93 7.42 17.07 -4.14
CA LEU A 93 6.25 16.21 -4.37
C LEU A 93 6.35 15.44 -5.69
N ARG A 94 6.98 16.01 -6.73
CA ARG A 94 7.15 15.31 -8.01
C ARG A 94 8.13 14.13 -7.90
N GLU A 95 9.16 14.26 -7.05
CA GLU A 95 10.12 13.19 -6.76
C GLU A 95 9.48 11.99 -6.04
N LEU A 96 8.42 12.22 -5.26
CA LEU A 96 7.68 11.18 -4.52
C LEU A 96 6.70 10.38 -5.38
N THR A 97 6.22 10.97 -6.47
CA THR A 97 5.17 10.38 -7.32
C THR A 97 5.69 9.78 -8.63
N THR A 98 6.99 9.88 -8.90
CA THR A 98 7.66 9.34 -10.10
C THR A 98 8.33 8.02 -9.78
#